data_AF-A0A1S1JUW9-F1
#
_entry.id   AF-A0A1S1JUW9-F1
#
_cell.length_a   1.000
_cell.length_b   1.000
_cell.length_c   1.000
_cell.angle_alpha   90.00
_cell.angle_beta   90.00
_cell.angle_gamma   90.00
#
_symmetry.space_group_name_H-M   'P 1'
#
loop_
_entity.id
_entity.type
_entity.pdbx_description
1 polymer ?
#
loop_
_entity_poly.entity_id
_entity_poly.type
_entity_poly.pdbx_seq_one_letter_code
_entity_poly.pdbx_strand_id
1 'polypeptide(L)'
;MTVGELMGKLAALPPDTPVLVTGYEAGFAPCTLSVEQVQELDRTSDGEYLGRYVMPAEAAEELDGCGSDWLYMVGRELPRRVGEPFRAVLLRREGR
;
A
#
# COMPACT_ATOMS: atom_id res chain seq x y z
N MET A 1 13.58 0.42 14.34
CA MET A 1 13.57 1.88 14.10
C MET A 1 13.03 2.62 15.31
N THR A 2 13.71 3.67 15.76
CA THR A 2 13.28 4.57 16.85
C THR A 2 12.55 5.80 16.30
N VAL A 3 11.94 6.59 17.19
CA VAL A 3 11.30 7.87 16.81
C VAL A 3 12.31 8.85 16.19
N GLY A 4 13.51 8.97 16.78
CA GLY A 4 14.54 9.87 16.25
C GLY A 4 15.04 9.47 14.86
N GLU A 5 15.22 8.17 14.62
CA GLU A 5 15.56 7.64 13.30
C GLU A 5 14.44 7.88 12.28
N LEU A 6 13.19 7.70 12.68
CA LEU A 6 12.03 7.97 11.84
C LEU A 6 11.93 9.45 11.48
N MET A 7 12.02 10.34 12.47
CA MET A 7 12.03 11.79 12.24
C MET A 7 13.15 12.22 11.30
N GLY A 8 14.36 11.68 11.48
CA GLY A 8 15.49 11.98 10.60
C GLY A 8 15.24 11.56 9.15
N LYS A 9 14.60 10.40 8.93
CA LYS A 9 14.22 9.94 7.58
C LYS A 9 13.11 10.79 6.97
N LEU A 10 12.09 11.16 7.75
CA LEU A 10 10.95 11.94 7.28
C LEU A 10 11.29 13.41 7.00
N ALA A 11 12.25 13.99 7.73
CA ALA A 11 12.63 15.40 7.59
C ALA A 11 13.14 15.77 6.19
N ALA A 12 13.60 14.79 5.40
CA ALA A 12 14.07 15.00 4.04
C ALA A 12 12.96 14.91 2.97
N LEU A 13 11.72 14.63 3.36
CA LEU A 13 10.61 14.38 2.43
C LEU A 13 9.66 15.57 2.33
N PRO A 14 8.95 15.74 1.20
CA PRO A 14 7.87 16.71 1.09
C PRO A 14 6.81 16.50 2.19
N PRO A 15 6.30 17.57 2.83
CA PRO A 15 5.41 17.48 3.99
C PRO A 15 4.05 16.87 3.68
N ASP A 16 3.66 16.86 2.42
CA ASP A 16 2.43 16.28 1.87
C ASP A 16 2.61 14.82 1.40
N THR A 17 3.81 14.24 1.54
CA THR A 17 4.06 12.84 1.16
C THR A 17 3.22 11.90 2.03
N PRO A 18 2.33 11.07 1.45
CA PRO A 18 1.52 10.13 2.22
C PRO A 18 2.36 9.06 2.92
N VAL A 19 1.93 8.65 4.12
CA VAL A 19 2.53 7.53 4.86
C VAL A 19 1.55 6.37 4.87
N LEU A 20 1.98 5.22 4.38
CA LEU A 20 1.21 3.98 4.29
C LEU A 20 1.85 2.90 5.15
N VAL A 21 1.02 1.99 5.66
CA VAL A 21 1.44 0.86 6.51
C VAL A 21 1.08 -0.47 5.86
N THR A 22 1.79 -1.54 6.22
CA THR A 22 1.36 -2.90 5.87
C THR A 22 -0.02 -3.22 6.45
N GLY A 23 -0.83 -3.97 5.69
CA GLY A 23 -2.17 -4.41 6.08
C GLY A 23 -2.22 -5.36 7.28
N TYR A 24 -3.44 -5.79 7.64
CA TYR A 24 -3.81 -6.38 8.92
C TYR A 24 -2.94 -7.58 9.36
N GLU A 25 -2.35 -7.46 10.53
CA GLU A 25 -1.77 -8.57 11.28
C GLU A 25 -2.05 -8.38 12.77
N ALA A 26 -2.35 -9.46 13.48
CA ALA A 26 -2.53 -9.42 14.93
C ALA A 26 -1.15 -9.44 15.61
N GLY A 27 -0.69 -8.30 16.14
CA GLY A 27 0.54 -8.18 16.92
C GLY A 27 1.39 -6.95 16.58
N PHE A 28 2.53 -6.80 17.24
CA PHE A 28 3.48 -5.71 17.01
C PHE A 28 4.87 -6.27 16.72
N ALA A 29 5.58 -5.64 15.78
CA ALA A 29 7.00 -5.90 15.54
C ALA A 29 7.70 -4.62 15.07
N PRO A 30 9.04 -4.60 15.07
CA PRO A 30 9.80 -3.51 14.46
C PRO A 30 9.42 -3.29 12.99
N CYS A 31 9.64 -2.08 12.50
CA CYS A 31 9.34 -1.69 11.13
C CYS A 31 10.54 -1.06 10.42
N THR A 32 10.50 -1.14 9.09
CA THR A 32 11.38 -0.46 8.14
C THR A 32 10.63 0.69 7.45
N LEU A 33 11.39 1.65 6.92
CA LEU A 33 10.88 2.76 6.13
C LEU A 33 11.50 2.71 4.74
N SER A 34 10.66 2.83 3.72
CA SER A 34 11.05 2.99 2.32
C SER A 34 10.21 4.09 1.66
N VAL A 35 10.66 4.61 0.52
CA VAL A 35 9.90 5.58 -0.28
C VAL A 35 9.76 5.01 -1.68
N GLU A 36 8.54 4.72 -2.08
CA GLU A 36 8.24 3.99 -3.32
C GLU A 36 7.06 4.62 -4.05
N GLN A 37 6.91 4.29 -5.33
CA GLN A 37 5.71 4.60 -6.10
C GLN A 37 4.63 3.59 -5.74
N VAL A 38 3.42 4.07 -5.50
CA VAL A 38 2.24 3.23 -5.26
C VAL A 38 1.11 3.63 -6.19
N GLN A 39 0.23 2.68 -6.49
CA GLN A 39 -0.99 2.89 -7.26
C GLN A 39 -2.20 2.69 -6.34
N GLU A 40 -3.10 3.66 -6.36
CA GLU A 40 -4.40 3.55 -5.73
C GLU A 40 -5.37 2.77 -6.64
N LEU A 41 -6.10 1.83 -6.04
CA LEU A 41 -7.16 1.07 -6.70
C LEU A 41 -8.50 1.28 -5.99
N ASP A 42 -9.51 1.66 -6.74
CA ASP A 42 -10.91 1.67 -6.34
C ASP A 42 -11.51 0.29 -6.56
N ARG A 43 -11.95 -0.34 -5.48
CA ARG A 43 -12.52 -1.70 -5.46
C ARG A 43 -13.98 -1.55 -5.06
N THR A 44 -14.88 -1.62 -6.04
CA THR A 44 -16.27 -1.14 -6.01
C THR A 44 -17.25 -1.89 -5.11
N SER A 45 -16.81 -2.70 -4.15
CA SER A 45 -17.74 -3.47 -3.31
C SER A 45 -17.13 -3.84 -1.97
N ASP A 46 -17.65 -3.24 -0.88
CA ASP A 46 -17.77 -3.66 0.54
C ASP A 46 -16.64 -4.48 1.21
N GLY A 47 -15.53 -4.70 0.51
CA GLY A 47 -14.41 -5.52 0.88
C GLY A 47 -13.33 -4.64 1.46
N GLU A 48 -13.53 -4.22 2.71
CA GLU A 48 -12.52 -3.53 3.54
C GLU A 48 -11.19 -4.31 3.68
N TYR A 49 -11.10 -5.52 3.13
CA TYR A 49 -10.05 -6.50 3.37
C TYR A 49 -8.79 -6.35 2.50
N LEU A 50 -8.86 -5.60 1.38
CA LEU A 50 -7.71 -5.39 0.49
C LEU A 50 -7.34 -3.91 0.52
N GLY A 51 -6.20 -3.58 1.13
CA GLY A 51 -5.74 -2.21 1.28
C GLY A 51 -5.82 -1.40 -0.02
N ARG A 52 -6.15 -0.11 0.08
CA ARG A 52 -6.44 0.81 -1.04
C ARG A 52 -5.26 1.04 -2.01
N TYR A 53 -4.04 0.70 -1.64
CA TYR A 53 -2.83 0.99 -2.40
C TYR A 53 -1.97 -0.27 -2.58
N VAL A 54 -1.40 -0.44 -3.76
CA VAL A 54 -0.49 -1.54 -4.12
C VAL A 54 0.70 -1.02 -4.94
N MET A 55 1.69 -1.85 -5.24
CA MET A 55 2.76 -1.49 -6.17
C MET A 55 2.22 -1.35 -7.60
N PRO A 56 2.80 -0.49 -8.46
CA PRO A 56 2.34 -0.34 -9.84
C PRO A 56 2.35 -1.64 -10.66
N ALA A 57 3.29 -2.56 -10.39
CA ALA A 57 3.33 -3.86 -11.04
C ALA A 57 2.15 -4.76 -10.60
N GLU A 58 1.89 -4.83 -9.29
CA GLU A 58 0.74 -5.54 -8.72
C GLU A 58 -0.58 -4.95 -9.23
N ALA A 59 -0.66 -3.61 -9.34
CA ALA A 59 -1.82 -2.95 -9.92
C ALA A 59 -2.07 -3.37 -11.37
N ALA A 60 -1.02 -3.52 -12.18
CA ALA A 60 -1.18 -3.98 -13.56
C ALA A 60 -1.76 -5.40 -13.61
N GLU A 61 -1.25 -6.31 -12.78
CA GLU A 61 -1.76 -7.70 -12.70
C GLU A 61 -3.23 -7.74 -12.25
N GLU A 62 -3.59 -6.96 -11.23
CA GLU A 62 -4.96 -6.87 -10.71
C GLU A 62 -5.93 -6.26 -11.75
N LEU A 63 -5.50 -5.25 -12.51
CA LEU A 63 -6.31 -4.62 -13.57
C LEU A 63 -6.48 -5.54 -14.78
N ASP A 64 -5.49 -6.37 -15.09
CA ASP A 64 -5.55 -7.38 -16.17
C ASP A 64 -6.29 -8.67 -15.76
N GLY A 65 -6.81 -8.73 -14.52
CA GLY A 65 -7.52 -9.89 -13.98
C GLY A 65 -6.63 -11.11 -13.76
N CYS A 66 -5.30 -10.91 -13.74
CA CYS A 66 -4.29 -11.94 -13.50
C CYS A 66 -3.76 -11.93 -12.06
N GLY A 67 -4.08 -10.89 -11.28
CA GLY A 67 -3.72 -10.78 -9.87
C GLY A 67 -4.33 -11.89 -9.01
N SER A 68 -3.74 -12.17 -7.86
CA SER A 68 -4.25 -13.21 -6.94
C SER A 68 -5.33 -12.69 -6.00
N ASP A 69 -5.43 -11.38 -5.79
CA ASP A 69 -6.19 -10.83 -4.66
C ASP A 69 -7.65 -10.57 -5.01
N TRP A 70 -7.99 -10.27 -6.28
CA TRP A 70 -9.38 -10.12 -6.73
C TRP A 70 -10.23 -11.40 -6.59
N LEU A 71 -9.61 -12.58 -6.57
CA LEU A 71 -10.30 -13.86 -6.36
C LEU A 71 -10.97 -13.97 -4.98
N TYR A 72 -10.53 -13.16 -4.02
CA TYR A 72 -11.07 -13.09 -2.66
C TYR A 72 -11.99 -11.88 -2.44
N MET A 73 -12.23 -11.06 -3.47
CA MET A 73 -13.19 -9.95 -3.39
C MET A 73 -14.63 -10.43 -3.55
N VAL A 74 -15.53 -9.89 -2.72
CA VAL A 74 -16.97 -9.99 -2.93
C VAL A 74 -17.29 -9.29 -4.26
N GLY A 75 -18.13 -9.90 -5.11
CA GLY A 75 -18.57 -9.30 -6.38
C GLY A 75 -17.76 -9.64 -7.62
N ARG A 76 -16.49 -10.09 -7.50
CA ARG A 76 -15.60 -10.46 -8.63
C ARG A 76 -15.48 -9.37 -9.72
N GLU A 77 -15.67 -8.11 -9.37
CA GLU A 77 -15.43 -7.00 -10.29
C GLU A 77 -13.95 -6.65 -10.31
N LEU A 78 -13.42 -6.32 -11.49
CA LEU A 78 -12.05 -5.83 -11.60
C LEU A 78 -11.92 -4.48 -10.90
N PRO A 79 -10.80 -4.22 -10.18
CA PRO A 79 -10.54 -2.91 -9.62
C PRO A 79 -10.43 -1.85 -10.72
N ARG A 80 -10.59 -0.59 -10.33
CA ARG A 80 -10.35 0.57 -11.19
C ARG A 80 -9.16 1.36 -10.68
N ARG A 81 -8.35 1.87 -11.60
CA ARG A 81 -7.24 2.77 -11.26
C ARG A 81 -7.77 4.11 -10.78
N VAL A 82 -7.25 4.62 -9.66
CA VAL A 82 -7.49 6.01 -9.22
C VAL A 82 -6.24 6.83 -9.48
N GLY A 83 -6.34 7.79 -10.40
CA GLY A 83 -5.25 8.71 -10.73
C GLY A 83 -3.97 8.02 -11.22
N GLU A 84 -2.86 8.75 -11.08
CA GLU A 84 -1.51 8.29 -11.44
C GLU A 84 -0.73 7.78 -10.22
N PRO A 85 0.26 6.88 -10.40
CA PRO A 85 1.11 6.46 -9.32
C PRO A 85 1.82 7.64 -8.66
N PHE A 86 1.86 7.62 -7.34
CA PHE A 86 2.43 8.69 -6.55
C PHE A 86 3.42 8.15 -5.51
N ARG A 87 4.33 9.02 -5.06
CA ARG A 87 5.36 8.64 -4.08
C ARG A 87 4.73 8.61 -2.70
N ALA A 88 4.93 7.51 -1.98
CA ALA A 88 4.53 7.35 -0.61
C ALA A 88 5.68 6.82 0.25
N VAL A 89 5.64 7.16 1.53
CA VAL A 89 6.45 6.50 2.55
C VAL A 89 5.75 5.21 2.95
N LEU A 90 6.48 4.09 2.89
CA LEU A 90 5.96 2.79 3.30
C LEU A 90 6.63 2.36 4.59
N LEU A 91 5.83 2.21 5.64
CA LEU A 91 6.21 1.61 6.91
C LEU A 91 5.85 0.12 6.87
N ARG A 92 6.86 -0.72 6.66
CA ARG A 92 6.68 -2.17 6.56
C ARG A 92 7.16 -2.86 7.82
N ARG A 93 6.41 -3.83 8.31
CA ARG A 93 6.86 -4.72 9.37
C ARG A 93 8.14 -5.46 8.93
N GLU A 94 9.11 -5.60 9.82
CA GLU A 94 10.29 -6.44 9.57
C GLU A 94 9.89 -7.92 9.44
N GLY A 95 10.52 -8.64 8.50
CA GLY A 95 10.26 -10.06 8.24
C GLY A 95 9.07 -10.34 7.32
N ARG A 96 8.71 -9.38 6.46
CA ARG A 96 7.71 -9.51 5.41
C ARG A 96 8.25 -8.97 4.09
#